data_AF-A0A2A5AI55-F1
#
_entry.id   AF-A0A2A5AI55-F1
#
_cell.length_a   1.000
_cell.length_b   1.000
_cell.length_c   1.000
_cell.angle_alpha   90.00
_cell.angle_beta   90.00
_cell.angle_gamma   90.00
#
_symmetry.space_group_name_H-M   'P 1'
#
loop_
_entity.id
_entity.type
_entity.pdbx_description
1 polymer ?
#
loop_
_entity_poly.entity_id
_entity_poly.type
_entity_poly.pdbx_seq_one_letter_code
_entity_poly.pdbx_strand_id
1 'polypeptide(L)'
;MKNIARIGLLGIMLLSPIIAQAVPITITATGKITSSSDDINHFGLGTGSNTILDASITATWSFDTDNWGYVSESPTSAHYQSTTNWVDSTVNIDTSTIDINFSVSDEVTDADTFYDQVFLKDEDGSDPGLDRYFVVDHNSGPNGGVVSYAWIFSYLDNIITSLDVAQTLSWSADDFTTDIGTGHFRFFDSSAYAWGTYRLDTFTITSSSSVPEPSILLLLGLGLAGLGIKRRKSFKV
;
A
#
# COMPACT_ATOMS: atom_id res chain seq x y z
N MET A 1 50.00 -46.49 27.65
CA MET A 1 48.85 -46.53 26.73
C MET A 1 48.21 -45.15 26.75
N LYS A 2 48.25 -44.41 25.63
CA LYS A 2 47.76 -43.02 25.53
C LYS A 2 46.26 -43.03 25.20
N ASN A 3 45.45 -42.39 26.04
CA ASN A 3 44.02 -42.21 25.77
C ASN A 3 43.82 -41.06 24.76
N ILE A 4 43.21 -41.39 23.63
CA ILE A 4 42.83 -40.46 22.57
C ILE A 4 41.49 -39.83 22.96
N ALA A 5 41.48 -38.53 23.25
CA ALA A 5 40.26 -37.77 23.50
C ALA A 5 39.52 -37.54 22.17
N ARG A 6 38.27 -38.00 22.09
CA ARG A 6 37.36 -37.74 20.96
C ARG A 6 36.85 -36.30 21.05
N ILE A 7 37.16 -35.50 20.03
CA ILE A 7 36.52 -34.20 19.80
C ILE A 7 35.17 -34.49 19.13
N GLY A 8 34.09 -34.35 19.90
CA GLY A 8 32.73 -34.37 19.36
C GLY A 8 32.44 -33.04 18.66
N LEU A 9 32.31 -33.08 17.35
CA LEU A 9 31.85 -31.95 16.53
C LEU A 9 30.33 -31.77 16.78
N LEU A 10 29.94 -30.84 17.65
CA LEU A 10 28.56 -30.36 17.72
C LEU A 10 28.35 -29.35 16.59
N GLY A 11 27.95 -29.85 15.41
CA GLY A 11 27.45 -29.01 14.33
C GLY A 11 26.06 -28.52 14.68
N ILE A 12 25.95 -27.29 15.18
CA ILE A 12 24.67 -26.56 15.22
C ILE A 12 24.58 -25.83 13.88
N MET A 13 23.86 -26.42 12.92
CA MET A 13 23.39 -25.67 11.76
C MET A 13 22.40 -24.61 12.27
N LEU A 14 22.86 -23.37 12.37
CA LEU A 14 22.01 -22.18 12.45
C LEU A 14 21.40 -21.98 11.06
N LEU A 15 20.33 -22.71 10.76
CA LEU A 15 19.40 -22.31 9.71
C LEU A 15 18.60 -21.14 10.30
N SER A 16 19.11 -19.93 10.15
CA SER A 16 18.29 -18.73 10.32
C SER A 16 17.15 -18.81 9.31
N PRO A 17 15.88 -18.83 9.72
CA PRO A 17 14.81 -18.62 8.76
C PRO A 17 14.97 -17.20 8.21
N ILE A 18 15.17 -17.08 6.91
CA ILE A 18 14.88 -15.85 6.19
C ILE A 18 13.35 -15.77 6.22
N ILE A 19 12.80 -15.07 7.21
CA ILE A 19 11.38 -14.75 7.21
C ILE A 19 11.27 -13.58 6.23
N ALA A 20 10.73 -13.83 5.04
CA ALA A 20 10.18 -12.76 4.22
C ALA A 20 9.11 -12.10 5.08
N GLN A 21 9.33 -10.83 5.40
CA GLN A 21 8.53 -10.10 6.35
C GLN A 21 7.70 -9.11 5.58
N ALA A 22 6.40 -9.37 5.56
CA ALA A 22 5.38 -8.44 5.13
C ALA A 22 5.68 -7.03 5.63
N VAL A 23 5.82 -6.09 4.70
CA VAL A 23 5.86 -4.67 5.00
C VAL A 23 4.54 -4.07 4.52
N PRO A 24 3.54 -3.94 5.42
CA PRO A 24 2.32 -3.23 5.10
C PRO A 24 2.64 -1.80 4.70
N ILE A 25 2.16 -1.43 3.53
CA ILE A 25 2.19 -0.07 3.01
C ILE A 25 0.76 0.47 3.07
N THR A 26 0.66 1.71 3.52
CA THR A 26 -0.60 2.45 3.54
C THR A 26 -0.37 3.78 2.84
N ILE A 27 -1.20 4.04 1.83
CA ILE A 27 -1.28 5.31 1.13
C ILE A 27 -2.55 6.00 1.62
N THR A 28 -2.43 7.25 2.07
CA THR A 28 -3.57 8.08 2.43
C THR A 28 -3.55 9.33 1.56
N ALA A 29 -4.61 9.55 0.80
CA ALA A 29 -4.82 10.73 -0.01
C ALA A 29 -6.02 11.51 0.53
N THR A 30 -5.84 12.80 0.77
CA THR A 30 -6.96 13.69 1.16
C THR A 30 -7.16 14.73 0.08
N GLY A 31 -8.35 15.34 0.02
CA GLY A 31 -8.62 16.36 -0.98
C GLY A 31 -10.07 16.84 -1.03
N LYS A 32 -10.43 17.42 -2.17
CA LYS A 32 -11.80 17.90 -2.46
C LYS A 32 -12.32 17.40 -3.78
N ILE A 33 -13.60 17.04 -3.80
CA ILE A 33 -14.32 16.65 -5.02
C ILE A 33 -14.47 17.87 -5.94
N THR A 34 -13.98 17.74 -7.17
CA THR A 34 -14.07 18.78 -8.21
C THR A 34 -15.14 18.50 -9.26
N SER A 35 -15.60 17.25 -9.35
CA SER A 35 -16.68 16.83 -10.24
C SER A 35 -17.28 15.51 -9.76
N SER A 36 -18.58 15.32 -9.93
CA SER A 36 -19.23 14.03 -9.65
C SER A 36 -20.44 13.80 -10.54
N SER A 37 -20.91 12.55 -10.59
CA SER A 37 -22.28 12.22 -11.01
C SER A 37 -22.78 11.05 -10.18
N ASP A 38 -24.08 11.00 -9.98
CA ASP A 38 -24.73 9.87 -9.33
C ASP A 38 -26.00 9.51 -10.07
N ASP A 39 -25.92 8.59 -11.03
CA ASP A 39 -27.09 8.23 -11.84
C ASP A 39 -28.00 7.24 -11.10
N ILE A 40 -27.48 6.60 -10.04
CA ILE A 40 -28.13 5.51 -9.29
C ILE A 40 -28.50 5.92 -7.86
N ASN A 41 -28.26 7.17 -7.46
CA ASN A 41 -28.43 7.66 -6.09
C ASN A 41 -27.63 6.84 -5.07
N HIS A 42 -26.43 6.40 -5.44
CA HIS A 42 -25.53 5.65 -4.56
C HIS A 42 -25.12 6.48 -3.34
N PHE A 43 -24.93 7.78 -3.50
CA PHE A 43 -24.53 8.70 -2.43
C PHE A 43 -25.70 9.10 -1.52
N GLY A 44 -26.94 8.77 -1.89
CA GLY A 44 -28.14 9.11 -1.11
C GLY A 44 -28.54 10.59 -1.15
N LEU A 45 -27.96 11.39 -2.05
CA LEU A 45 -28.17 12.85 -2.17
C LEU A 45 -29.02 13.25 -3.38
N GLY A 46 -29.65 12.28 -4.05
CA GLY A 46 -30.38 12.44 -5.30
C GLY A 46 -29.55 12.03 -6.51
N THR A 47 -30.14 12.15 -7.70
CA THR A 47 -29.47 11.80 -8.96
C THR A 47 -28.98 13.02 -9.74
N GLY A 48 -27.94 12.84 -10.55
CA GLY A 48 -27.43 13.82 -11.49
C GLY A 48 -25.98 14.24 -11.24
N SER A 49 -25.55 15.29 -11.93
CA SER A 49 -24.17 15.80 -11.85
C SER A 49 -23.94 16.67 -10.62
N ASN A 50 -22.70 16.67 -10.12
CA ASN A 50 -22.21 17.49 -9.01
C ASN A 50 -22.96 17.31 -7.69
N THR A 51 -23.45 16.09 -7.44
CA THR A 51 -24.16 15.70 -6.21
C THR A 51 -23.33 15.81 -4.93
N ILE A 52 -21.99 15.74 -5.05
CA ILE A 52 -21.04 15.78 -3.92
C ILE A 52 -19.89 16.76 -4.18
N LEU A 53 -20.14 17.82 -4.96
CA LEU A 53 -19.14 18.85 -5.26
C LEU A 53 -18.63 19.53 -3.97
N ASP A 54 -17.33 19.84 -3.93
CA ASP A 54 -16.63 20.47 -2.80
C ASP A 54 -16.59 19.65 -1.49
N ALA A 55 -17.16 18.44 -1.48
CA ALA A 55 -17.05 17.53 -0.35
C ALA A 55 -15.59 17.17 -0.08
N SER A 56 -15.25 17.04 1.20
CA SER A 56 -13.92 16.58 1.62
C SER A 56 -13.85 15.07 1.39
N ILE A 57 -12.70 14.59 0.91
CA ILE A 57 -12.48 13.17 0.67
C ILE A 57 -11.19 12.71 1.34
N THR A 58 -11.24 11.51 1.91
CA THR A 58 -10.08 10.73 2.33
C THR A 58 -10.16 9.36 1.67
N ALA A 59 -9.21 9.07 0.78
CA ALA A 59 -9.03 7.76 0.18
C ALA A 59 -7.79 7.10 0.78
N THR A 60 -7.92 5.83 1.17
CA THR A 60 -6.82 5.05 1.72
C THR A 60 -6.65 3.77 0.91
N TRP A 61 -5.42 3.44 0.51
CA TRP A 61 -5.06 2.15 -0.06
C TRP A 61 -4.08 1.45 0.87
N SER A 62 -4.25 0.14 1.06
CA SER A 62 -3.37 -0.71 1.85
C SER A 62 -3.00 -1.96 1.08
N PHE A 63 -1.72 -2.30 1.10
CA PHE A 63 -1.19 -3.49 0.44
C PHE A 63 0.06 -4.00 1.16
N ASP A 64 0.47 -5.22 0.85
CA ASP A 64 1.65 -5.87 1.40
C ASP A 64 2.67 -6.19 0.31
N THR A 65 3.95 -5.99 0.63
CA THR A 65 5.11 -6.30 -0.22
C THR A 65 5.18 -7.75 -0.66
N ASP A 66 4.69 -8.65 0.18
CA ASP A 66 4.84 -10.09 -0.05
C ASP A 66 3.85 -10.64 -1.08
N ASN A 67 2.85 -9.83 -1.47
CA ASN A 67 1.74 -10.25 -2.31
C ASN A 67 1.77 -9.62 -3.72
N TRP A 68 2.90 -9.03 -4.10
CA TRP A 68 3.04 -8.40 -5.42
C TRP A 68 3.07 -9.44 -6.53
N GLY A 69 2.17 -9.27 -7.49
CA GLY A 69 2.29 -9.96 -8.77
C GLY A 69 3.40 -9.37 -9.64
N TYR A 70 3.58 -9.97 -10.82
CA TYR A 70 4.66 -9.72 -11.77
C TYR A 70 5.14 -8.26 -11.79
N VAL A 71 6.42 -8.07 -11.43
CA VAL A 71 7.09 -6.78 -11.46
C VAL A 71 7.77 -6.62 -12.82
N SER A 72 7.39 -5.60 -13.60
CA SER A 72 8.24 -5.11 -14.69
C SER A 72 9.03 -3.93 -14.16
N GLU A 73 10.31 -4.15 -13.87
CA GLU A 73 11.24 -3.08 -13.51
C GLU A 73 12.04 -2.66 -14.74
N SER A 74 12.15 -1.35 -14.91
CA SER A 74 13.15 -0.71 -15.77
C SER A 74 13.96 0.25 -14.91
N PRO A 75 15.11 0.76 -15.40
CA PRO A 75 15.93 1.70 -14.63
C PRO A 75 15.17 2.96 -14.17
N THR A 76 14.03 3.26 -14.79
CA THR A 76 13.23 4.47 -14.53
C THR A 76 11.79 4.16 -14.13
N SER A 77 11.40 2.89 -13.98
CA SER A 77 10.01 2.55 -13.63
C SER A 77 9.88 1.24 -12.88
N ALA A 78 8.98 1.19 -11.92
CA ALA A 78 8.53 -0.03 -11.29
C ALA A 78 7.02 -0.18 -11.47
N HIS A 79 6.61 -1.32 -12.02
CA HIS A 79 5.21 -1.64 -12.25
C HIS A 79 4.85 -2.93 -11.51
N TYR A 80 4.04 -2.79 -10.48
CA TYR A 80 3.52 -3.88 -9.66
C TYR A 80 2.06 -4.12 -10.03
N GLN A 81 1.77 -5.34 -10.51
CA GLN A 81 0.41 -5.73 -10.86
C GLN A 81 0.23 -7.21 -10.56
N SER A 82 -0.87 -7.57 -9.89
CA SER A 82 -1.24 -8.96 -9.65
C SER A 82 -2.50 -9.36 -10.40
N THR A 83 -2.68 -10.67 -10.57
CA THR A 83 -3.96 -11.26 -10.99
C THR A 83 -4.88 -11.53 -9.80
N THR A 84 -4.45 -11.18 -8.59
CA THR A 84 -5.21 -11.32 -7.34
C THR A 84 -5.64 -9.95 -6.83
N ASN A 85 -6.66 -9.90 -5.98
CA ASN A 85 -6.92 -8.75 -5.14
C ASN A 85 -5.80 -8.63 -4.10
N TRP A 86 -4.99 -7.59 -4.15
CA TRP A 86 -3.84 -7.37 -3.26
C TRP A 86 -3.71 -5.92 -2.78
N VAL A 87 -4.46 -4.99 -3.37
CA VAL A 87 -4.63 -3.62 -2.88
C VAL A 87 -6.05 -3.51 -2.36
N ASP A 88 -6.19 -3.24 -1.06
CA ASP A 88 -7.49 -2.90 -0.48
C ASP A 88 -7.61 -1.39 -0.37
N SER A 89 -8.75 -0.83 -0.77
CA SER A 89 -9.01 0.60 -0.65
C SER A 89 -10.30 0.94 0.06
N THR A 90 -10.27 2.04 0.80
CA THR A 90 -11.42 2.66 1.45
C THR A 90 -11.51 4.11 1.03
N VAL A 91 -12.74 4.60 0.84
CA VAL A 91 -13.01 5.98 0.49
C VAL A 91 -14.07 6.51 1.43
N ASN A 92 -13.73 7.61 2.10
CA ASN A 92 -14.60 8.34 2.99
C ASN A 92 -14.81 9.76 2.42
N ILE A 93 -16.06 10.15 2.22
CA ILE A 93 -16.48 11.44 1.70
C ILE A 93 -17.35 12.10 2.76
N ASP A 94 -16.83 13.19 3.32
CA ASP A 94 -17.57 14.07 4.22
C ASP A 94 -18.27 15.13 3.38
N THR A 95 -19.57 14.93 3.21
CA THR A 95 -20.45 15.99 2.73
C THR A 95 -21.00 16.73 3.95
N SER A 96 -21.30 18.02 3.80
CA SER A 96 -21.88 18.84 4.89
C SER A 96 -23.19 18.27 5.52
N THR A 97 -23.76 17.24 4.91
CA THR A 97 -25.04 16.61 5.27
C THR A 97 -24.95 15.13 5.64
N ILE A 98 -24.03 14.37 5.03
CA ILE A 98 -23.95 12.90 5.09
C ILE A 98 -22.48 12.49 4.93
N ASP A 99 -22.02 11.57 5.76
CA ASP A 99 -20.76 10.86 5.56
C ASP A 99 -21.01 9.61 4.68
N ILE A 100 -20.27 9.51 3.57
CA ILE A 100 -20.33 8.37 2.66
C ILE A 100 -19.03 7.59 2.83
N ASN A 101 -19.12 6.33 3.22
CA ASN A 101 -17.95 5.47 3.41
C ASN A 101 -18.16 4.11 2.73
N PHE A 102 -17.18 3.72 1.91
CA PHE A 102 -17.19 2.46 1.19
C PHE A 102 -15.79 1.89 1.04
N SER A 103 -15.69 0.59 0.79
CA SER A 103 -14.46 -0.07 0.34
C SER A 103 -14.72 -0.75 -1.00
N VAL A 104 -13.72 -0.83 -1.87
CA VAL A 104 -13.89 -1.51 -3.18
C VAL A 104 -14.20 -2.99 -2.98
N SER A 105 -13.55 -3.63 -2.00
CA SER A 105 -13.76 -5.03 -1.64
C SER A 105 -15.17 -5.32 -1.10
N ASP A 106 -15.82 -4.37 -0.41
CA ASP A 106 -17.16 -4.58 0.16
C ASP A 106 -18.29 -4.40 -0.87
N GLU A 107 -18.05 -3.65 -1.95
CA GLU A 107 -19.07 -3.31 -2.93
C GLU A 107 -19.29 -4.39 -4.00
N VAL A 108 -18.33 -5.32 -4.16
CA VAL A 108 -18.42 -6.41 -5.13
C VAL A 108 -18.20 -7.75 -4.42
N THR A 109 -19.30 -8.49 -4.20
CA THR A 109 -19.27 -9.79 -3.49
C THR A 109 -18.88 -10.98 -4.37
N ASP A 110 -19.06 -10.88 -5.69
CA ASP A 110 -18.74 -11.93 -6.67
C ASP A 110 -17.73 -11.37 -7.69
N ALA A 111 -16.46 -11.39 -7.32
CA ALA A 111 -15.37 -10.84 -8.12
C ALA A 111 -14.84 -11.86 -9.14
N ASP A 112 -14.86 -11.51 -10.43
CA ASP A 112 -14.34 -12.35 -11.52
C ASP A 112 -13.05 -11.77 -12.14
N THR A 113 -12.81 -10.46 -12.03
CA THR A 113 -11.58 -9.82 -12.54
C THR A 113 -11.07 -8.73 -11.59
N PHE A 114 -9.82 -8.90 -11.15
CA PHE A 114 -9.06 -7.95 -10.34
C PHE A 114 -8.05 -7.21 -11.21
N TYR A 115 -7.93 -5.89 -11.00
CA TYR A 115 -6.89 -5.09 -11.65
C TYR A 115 -6.28 -4.10 -10.66
N ASP A 116 -5.54 -4.65 -9.71
CA ASP A 116 -4.82 -3.86 -8.73
C ASP A 116 -3.41 -3.57 -9.25
N GLN A 117 -3.04 -2.30 -9.18
CA GLN A 117 -1.79 -1.83 -9.74
C GLN A 117 -1.18 -0.74 -8.86
N VAL A 118 0.13 -0.84 -8.67
CA VAL A 118 0.98 0.25 -8.20
C VAL A 118 2.05 0.52 -9.25
N PHE A 119 2.19 1.76 -9.67
CA PHE A 119 3.11 2.17 -10.71
C PHE A 119 3.91 3.38 -10.28
N LEU A 120 5.23 3.24 -10.33
CA LEU A 120 6.20 4.29 -10.07
C LEU A 120 6.97 4.53 -11.36
N LYS A 121 7.19 5.79 -11.70
CA LYS A 121 8.07 6.18 -12.78
C LYS A 121 8.84 7.43 -12.40
N ASP A 122 10.14 7.27 -12.30
CA ASP A 122 11.12 8.35 -12.17
C ASP A 122 11.43 8.85 -13.59
N GLU A 123 11.41 10.16 -13.81
CA GLU A 123 11.66 10.74 -15.13
C GLU A 123 10.68 10.23 -16.24
N ASP A 124 9.39 10.29 -15.95
CA ASP A 124 8.25 10.00 -16.80
C ASP A 124 8.13 10.91 -18.03
N GLY A 125 9.00 10.71 -19.00
CA GLY A 125 8.88 11.35 -20.31
C GLY A 125 10.22 11.76 -20.88
N SER A 126 10.20 12.81 -21.71
CA SER A 126 11.41 13.48 -22.19
C SER A 126 11.83 14.65 -21.30
N ASP A 127 10.95 15.06 -20.38
CA ASP A 127 11.12 16.25 -19.56
C ASP A 127 11.77 15.85 -18.23
N PRO A 128 12.97 16.35 -17.92
CA PRO A 128 13.66 16.00 -16.70
C PRO A 128 12.91 16.54 -15.47
N GLY A 129 12.78 15.72 -14.44
CA GLY A 129 12.06 15.99 -13.18
C GLY A 129 10.59 15.58 -13.17
N LEU A 130 10.09 14.88 -14.21
CA LEU A 130 8.71 14.44 -14.23
C LEU A 130 8.54 13.09 -13.52
N ASP A 131 8.09 13.05 -12.27
CA ASP A 131 7.84 11.81 -11.55
C ASP A 131 6.36 11.44 -11.54
N ARG A 132 6.05 10.14 -11.59
CA ARG A 132 4.68 9.62 -11.48
C ARG A 132 4.58 8.54 -10.42
N TYR A 133 3.64 8.72 -9.49
CA TYR A 133 3.16 7.65 -8.61
C TYR A 133 1.68 7.39 -8.89
N PHE A 134 1.29 6.14 -9.12
CA PHE A 134 -0.09 5.73 -9.38
C PHE A 134 -0.45 4.49 -8.57
N VAL A 135 -1.62 4.52 -7.93
CA VAL A 135 -2.20 3.38 -7.22
C VAL A 135 -3.66 3.23 -7.65
N VAL A 136 -4.07 1.98 -7.88
CA VAL A 136 -5.46 1.61 -8.15
C VAL A 136 -5.81 0.30 -7.47
N ASP A 137 -7.02 0.29 -6.92
CA ASP A 137 -7.77 -0.89 -6.52
C ASP A 137 -8.99 -0.96 -7.44
N HIS A 138 -9.14 -2.08 -8.13
CA HIS A 138 -10.23 -2.29 -9.06
C HIS A 138 -10.77 -3.69 -8.94
N ASN A 139 -12.03 -3.75 -8.53
CA ASN A 139 -12.81 -4.97 -8.49
C ASN A 139 -14.00 -4.88 -9.45
N SER A 140 -14.17 -5.90 -10.28
CA SER A 140 -15.27 -5.95 -11.24
C SER A 140 -15.79 -7.37 -11.43
N GLY A 141 -17.08 -7.45 -11.74
CA GLY A 141 -17.80 -8.69 -12.02
C GLY A 141 -18.82 -8.50 -13.15
N PRO A 142 -19.61 -9.55 -13.46
CA PRO A 142 -20.52 -9.55 -14.60
C PRO A 142 -21.59 -8.45 -14.58
N ASN A 143 -21.93 -7.95 -13.39
CA ASN A 143 -23.05 -7.03 -13.20
C ASN A 143 -22.62 -5.60 -12.82
N GLY A 144 -21.32 -5.34 -12.72
CA GLY A 144 -20.81 -4.05 -12.29
C GLY A 144 -19.40 -4.13 -11.73
N GLY A 145 -18.92 -3.02 -11.17
CA GLY A 145 -17.63 -2.96 -10.52
C GLY A 145 -17.44 -1.66 -9.77
N VAL A 146 -16.37 -1.63 -9.00
CA VAL A 146 -15.92 -0.46 -8.24
C VAL A 146 -14.43 -0.29 -8.45
N VAL A 147 -14.02 0.96 -8.65
CA VAL A 147 -12.62 1.33 -8.82
C VAL A 147 -12.33 2.56 -7.97
N SER A 148 -11.17 2.57 -7.34
CA SER A 148 -10.60 3.72 -6.64
C SER A 148 -9.13 3.86 -7.03
N TYR A 149 -8.76 5.02 -7.58
CA TYR A 149 -7.38 5.30 -7.93
C TYR A 149 -6.96 6.72 -7.60
N ALA A 150 -5.65 6.91 -7.46
CA ALA A 150 -5.01 8.20 -7.38
C ALA A 150 -3.67 8.19 -8.13
N TRP A 151 -3.32 9.35 -8.68
CA TRP A 151 -1.96 9.62 -9.16
C TRP A 151 -1.43 10.95 -8.65
N ILE A 152 -0.10 11.03 -8.60
CA ILE A 152 0.67 12.24 -8.46
C ILE A 152 1.59 12.38 -9.67
N PHE A 153 1.69 13.60 -10.16
CA PHE A 153 2.76 14.06 -11.03
C PHE A 153 3.57 15.13 -10.28
N SER A 154 4.90 14.99 -10.22
CA SER A 154 5.80 16.12 -9.97
C SER A 154 6.54 16.42 -11.27
N TYR A 155 6.80 17.69 -11.59
CA TYR A 155 7.40 18.18 -12.83
C TYR A 155 8.78 18.80 -12.64
N LEU A 156 9.12 19.27 -11.42
CA LEU A 156 10.32 20.09 -11.17
C LEU A 156 11.16 19.60 -9.98
N ASP A 157 10.69 18.65 -9.20
CA ASP A 157 11.45 18.02 -8.13
C ASP A 157 11.37 16.49 -8.22
N ASN A 158 12.45 15.82 -7.84
CA ASN A 158 12.48 14.37 -7.82
C ASN A 158 11.88 13.92 -6.48
N ILE A 159 10.57 13.71 -6.46
CA ILE A 159 9.87 13.17 -5.29
C ILE A 159 10.13 11.67 -5.15
N ILE A 160 10.35 10.95 -6.26
CA ILE A 160 10.60 9.51 -6.29
C ILE A 160 12.10 9.25 -6.17
N THR A 161 12.61 9.27 -4.94
CA THR A 161 14.04 9.05 -4.67
C THR A 161 14.52 7.61 -4.93
N SER A 162 13.60 6.66 -5.08
CA SER A 162 13.89 5.28 -5.45
C SER A 162 12.67 4.64 -6.12
N LEU A 163 12.88 3.53 -6.85
CA LEU A 163 11.79 2.71 -7.38
C LEU A 163 11.26 1.69 -6.37
N ASP A 164 11.68 1.77 -5.09
CA ASP A 164 11.09 0.99 -4.01
C ASP A 164 9.72 1.57 -3.67
N VAL A 165 8.69 0.74 -3.69
CA VAL A 165 7.34 1.18 -3.36
C VAL A 165 7.19 1.51 -1.86
N ALA A 166 8.08 1.00 -1.00
CA ALA A 166 8.18 1.35 0.41
C ALA A 166 8.99 2.64 0.61
N GLN A 167 8.40 3.79 0.29
CA GLN A 167 9.00 5.10 0.53
C GLN A 167 7.96 6.08 1.08
N THR A 168 8.41 7.06 1.88
CA THR A 168 7.53 8.11 2.38
C THR A 168 7.58 9.31 1.46
N LEU A 169 6.50 9.51 0.73
CA LEU A 169 6.24 10.72 -0.06
C LEU A 169 5.28 11.61 0.73
N SER A 170 5.49 12.92 0.67
CA SER A 170 4.58 13.90 1.24
C SER A 170 4.66 15.16 0.40
N TRP A 171 3.49 15.69 0.05
CA TRP A 171 3.33 16.83 -0.82
C TRP A 171 2.22 17.74 -0.25
N SER A 172 2.34 19.04 -0.53
CA SER A 172 1.32 20.03 -0.20
C SER A 172 0.69 20.51 -1.50
N ALA A 173 -0.63 20.41 -1.60
CA ALA A 173 -1.35 20.99 -2.72
C ALA A 173 -1.16 22.51 -2.80
N ASP A 174 -1.16 22.99 -4.06
CA ASP A 174 -1.24 24.39 -4.54
C ASP A 174 -0.09 24.91 -5.37
N ASP A 175 0.92 24.08 -5.65
CA ASP A 175 1.88 24.37 -6.73
C ASP A 175 1.53 23.60 -8.00
N PHE A 176 0.51 24.04 -8.74
CA PHE A 176 0.18 23.46 -10.06
C PHE A 176 1.27 23.67 -11.13
N THR A 177 2.32 24.44 -10.82
CA THR A 177 3.44 24.62 -11.74
C THR A 177 4.48 23.53 -11.57
N THR A 178 4.56 22.93 -10.38
CA THR A 178 5.49 21.85 -10.08
C THR A 178 4.80 20.51 -9.88
N ASP A 179 3.58 20.46 -9.35
CA ASP A 179 2.97 19.23 -8.87
C ASP A 179 1.46 19.16 -9.07
N ILE A 180 0.95 18.00 -9.47
CA ILE A 180 -0.48 17.74 -9.65
C ILE A 180 -0.84 16.38 -9.04
N GLY A 181 -1.66 16.41 -8.01
CA GLY A 181 -2.33 15.23 -7.46
C GLY A 181 -3.82 15.20 -7.80
N THR A 182 -4.30 14.10 -8.40
CA THR A 182 -5.74 13.87 -8.58
C THR A 182 -6.11 12.42 -8.30
N GLY A 183 -7.34 12.21 -7.87
CA GLY A 183 -7.89 10.87 -7.73
C GLY A 183 -9.30 10.76 -8.30
N HIS A 184 -9.77 9.53 -8.36
CA HIS A 184 -11.07 9.18 -8.89
C HIS A 184 -11.60 7.94 -8.20
N PHE A 185 -12.90 7.87 -8.05
CA PHE A 185 -13.60 6.64 -7.72
C PHE A 185 -14.85 6.52 -8.57
N ARG A 186 -15.25 5.29 -8.84
CA ARG A 186 -16.44 4.99 -9.62
C ARG A 186 -17.06 3.68 -9.18
N PHE A 187 -18.38 3.71 -9.06
CA PHE A 187 -19.28 2.58 -8.97
C PHE A 187 -20.02 2.50 -10.29
N PHE A 188 -20.12 1.31 -10.86
CA PHE A 188 -20.89 1.13 -12.08
C PHE A 188 -21.62 -0.20 -12.02
N ASP A 189 -22.87 -0.19 -12.45
CA ASP A 189 -23.57 -1.40 -12.83
C ASP A 189 -23.60 -1.51 -14.37
N SER A 190 -24.28 -2.52 -14.90
CA SER A 190 -24.38 -2.74 -16.36
C SER A 190 -24.97 -1.56 -17.17
N SER A 191 -25.57 -0.55 -16.53
CA SER A 191 -26.39 0.48 -17.18
C SER A 191 -26.22 1.91 -16.64
N ALA A 192 -25.67 2.08 -15.43
CA ALA A 192 -25.56 3.35 -14.75
C ALA A 192 -24.34 3.39 -13.82
N TYR A 193 -23.94 4.59 -13.41
CA TYR A 193 -22.73 4.79 -12.63
C TYR A 193 -22.83 5.97 -11.66
N ALA A 194 -22.09 5.87 -10.56
CA ALA A 194 -21.83 6.94 -9.62
C ALA A 194 -20.32 7.14 -9.54
N TRP A 195 -19.85 8.38 -9.55
CA TRP A 195 -18.42 8.67 -9.57
C TRP A 195 -18.09 10.04 -9.00
N GLY A 196 -16.84 10.19 -8.59
CA GLY A 196 -16.26 11.46 -8.22
C GLY A 196 -14.82 11.55 -8.71
N THR A 197 -14.44 12.74 -9.15
CA THR A 197 -13.05 13.13 -9.36
C THR A 197 -12.70 14.18 -8.32
N TYR A 198 -11.52 14.04 -7.72
CA TYR A 198 -11.06 14.94 -6.69
C TYR A 198 -9.62 15.39 -6.95
N ARG A 199 -9.36 16.61 -6.50
CA ARG A 199 -8.01 17.15 -6.41
C ARG A 199 -7.45 16.81 -5.04
N LEU A 200 -6.21 16.33 -5.01
CA LEU A 200 -5.53 15.99 -3.77
C LEU A 200 -5.08 17.26 -3.05
N ASP A 201 -5.22 17.29 -1.73
CA ASP A 201 -4.61 18.24 -0.81
C ASP A 201 -3.30 17.67 -0.23
N THR A 202 -3.34 16.37 0.10
CA THR A 202 -2.18 15.61 0.58
C THR A 202 -2.18 14.21 -0.01
N PHE A 203 -0.98 13.63 -0.14
CA PHE A 203 -0.79 12.22 -0.46
C PHE A 203 0.41 11.74 0.36
N THR A 204 0.14 10.83 1.29
CA THR A 204 1.11 10.35 2.26
C THR A 204 1.27 8.86 2.11
N ILE A 205 2.51 8.41 1.97
CA ILE A 205 2.84 6.98 1.96
C ILE A 205 3.56 6.63 3.26
N THR A 206 3.05 5.64 3.97
CA THR A 206 3.67 5.10 5.16
C THR A 206 3.92 3.61 4.98
N SER A 207 5.14 3.19 5.29
CA SER A 207 5.46 1.78 5.48
C SER A 207 5.56 1.51 6.99
N SER A 208 4.97 0.41 7.44
CA SER A 208 5.13 -0.04 8.82
C SER A 208 5.93 -1.34 8.82
N SER A 209 7.15 -1.32 9.39
CA SER A 209 7.88 -2.56 9.61
C SER A 209 7.18 -3.35 10.72
N SER A 210 6.45 -4.41 10.36
CA SER A 210 5.66 -5.15 11.33
C SER A 210 6.51 -6.15 12.13
N VAL A 211 6.69 -5.90 13.43
CA VAL A 211 7.11 -6.85 14.50
C VAL A 211 8.58 -6.75 14.99
N PRO A 212 8.78 -6.59 16.32
CA PRO A 212 10.09 -6.69 16.98
C PRO A 212 10.76 -8.04 16.74
N GLU A 213 12.09 -8.06 16.73
CA GLU A 213 12.92 -9.26 16.58
C GLU A 213 12.31 -10.48 17.29
N PRO A 214 12.25 -11.65 16.63
CA PRO A 214 11.63 -12.82 17.22
C PRO A 214 12.26 -13.09 18.57
N SER A 215 11.41 -13.19 19.59
CA SER A 215 11.74 -13.53 20.99
C SER A 215 12.68 -14.72 21.14
N ILE A 216 12.90 -15.49 20.07
CA ILE A 216 13.88 -16.57 19.93
C ILE A 216 15.31 -16.08 20.20
N LEU A 217 15.71 -14.86 19.78
CA LEU A 217 17.04 -14.32 20.12
C LEU A 217 17.15 -14.01 21.62
N LEU A 218 16.09 -13.46 22.20
CA LEU A 218 15.99 -13.27 23.65
C LEU A 218 16.00 -14.62 24.39
N LEU A 219 15.27 -15.62 23.90
CA LEU A 219 15.20 -16.97 24.49
C LEU A 219 16.51 -17.73 24.34
N LEU A 220 17.22 -17.56 23.23
CA LEU A 220 18.56 -18.08 22.99
C LEU A 220 19.57 -17.41 23.94
N GLY A 221 19.50 -16.09 24.09
CA GLY A 221 20.29 -15.33 25.05
C GLY A 221 20.06 -15.78 26.49
N LEU A 222 18.80 -15.94 26.89
CA LEU A 222 18.41 -16.46 28.21
C LEU A 222 18.83 -17.93 28.38
N GLY A 223 18.71 -18.75 27.34
CA GLY A 223 19.14 -20.15 27.34
C GLY A 223 20.66 -20.29 27.51
N LEU A 224 21.45 -19.48 26.79
CA LEU A 224 22.91 -19.44 26.90
C LEU A 224 23.35 -18.90 28.27
N ALA A 225 22.68 -17.86 28.78
CA ALA A 225 22.93 -17.35 30.13
C ALA A 225 22.63 -18.41 31.20
N GLY A 226 21.53 -19.14 31.07
CA GLY A 226 21.16 -20.26 31.93
C GLY A 226 22.20 -21.40 31.90
N LEU A 227 22.72 -21.75 30.72
CA LEU A 227 23.80 -22.74 30.59
C LEU A 227 25.11 -22.28 31.23
N GLY A 228 25.45 -20.99 31.09
CA GLY A 228 26.65 -20.40 31.69
C GLY A 228 26.63 -20.43 33.22
N ILE A 229 25.47 -20.18 33.84
CA ILE A 229 25.29 -20.23 35.29
C ILE A 229 25.37 -21.67 35.82
N LYS A 230 24.82 -22.65 35.08
CA LYS A 230 24.87 -24.07 35.48
C LYS A 230 26.30 -24.62 35.51
N ARG A 231 27.18 -24.20 34.58
CA ARG A 231 28.60 -24.61 34.58
C ARG A 231 29.40 -24.08 35.77
N ARG A 232 29.09 -22.89 36.28
CA ARG A 232 29.80 -22.31 37.45
C ARG A 232 29.53 -23.04 38.77
N LYS A 233 28.37 -23.69 38.93
CA LYS A 233 28.06 -24.47 40.15
C LYS A 233 28.71 -25.86 40.17
N SER A 234 29.08 -26.41 39.01
CA SER A 234 29.75 -27.72 38.91
C SER A 234 31.27 -27.66 39.19
N PHE A 235 31.83 -26.47 39.41
CA PHE A 235 33.27 -26.25 39.62
C PHE A 235 33.65 -25.91 41.07
N LYS A 236 32.78 -26.25 42.04
CA LYS A 236 33.21 -26.34 43.44
C LYS A 236 33.80 -27.72 43.66
N VAL A 237 35.13 -27.80 43.54
CA VAL A 237 35.98 -28.78 44.24
C VAL A 237 35.96 -28.44 45.73
#